data_AF-A0A846TV72-F1
#
_entry.id   AF-A0A846TV72-F1
#
_cell.length_a   1.000
_cell.length_b   1.000
_cell.length_c   1.000
_cell.angle_alpha   90.00
_cell.angle_beta   90.00
_cell.angle_gamma   90.00
#
_symmetry.space_group_name_H-M   'P 1'
#
loop_
_entity.id
_entity.type
_entity.pdbx_description
1 polymer ?
#
loop_
_entity_poly.entity_id
_entity_poly.type
_entity_poly.pdbx_seq_one_letter_code
_entity_poly.pdbx_strand_id
1 'polypeptide(L)'
;AVRVVFPEAAACAFDGKFADFARTSADRFHKSVQDASDQHGVAVILGSFTPSASDERTANTLFVFRPGQDPVTYDKIHLFDAFGFKESKGIVPGSTPVSVDVGGTQVGLAICYDLRFPELFTRLARDGAQVVVVIASWGDGPGKARQWDLLTRARALDSTSYVVACGQAVRDLAHGGGGTQAPPGGG
;
A
#
# COMPACT_ATOMS: atom_id res chain seq x y z
N ALA A 1 -9.09 -6.33 -19.00
CA ALA A 1 -7.69 -6.14 -18.59
C ALA A 1 -7.41 -7.02 -17.37
N VAL A 2 -6.39 -7.88 -17.44
CA VAL A 2 -5.90 -8.61 -16.27
C VAL A 2 -5.23 -7.60 -15.33
N ARG A 3 -5.45 -7.74 -14.02
CA ARG A 3 -4.92 -6.85 -12.99
C ARG A 3 -4.24 -7.69 -11.93
N VAL A 4 -3.04 -7.31 -11.52
CA VAL A 4 -2.32 -7.96 -10.42
C VAL A 4 -2.08 -6.94 -9.32
N VAL A 5 -2.43 -7.30 -8.08
CA VAL A 5 -2.24 -6.46 -6.90
C VAL A 5 -1.25 -7.15 -5.96
N PHE A 6 -0.19 -6.45 -5.63
CA PHE A 6 0.83 -6.89 -4.67
C PHE A 6 0.68 -6.16 -3.33
N PRO A 7 1.16 -6.74 -2.23
CA PRO A 7 1.10 -6.10 -0.91
C PRO A 7 1.88 -4.79 -0.78
N GLU A 8 1.71 -4.13 0.37
CA GLU A 8 2.61 -3.05 0.81
C GLU A 8 4.04 -3.59 0.89
N ALA A 9 5.03 -2.74 0.60
CA ALA A 9 6.44 -3.11 0.70
C ALA A 9 6.80 -4.37 -0.12
N ALA A 10 6.14 -4.58 -1.25
CA ALA A 10 6.46 -5.68 -2.18
C ALA A 10 7.82 -5.50 -2.87
N ALA A 11 8.23 -4.25 -3.10
CA ALA A 11 9.53 -3.93 -3.69
C ALA A 11 10.71 -4.16 -2.73
N CYS A 12 10.51 -3.88 -1.44
CA CYS A 12 11.51 -4.00 -0.39
C CYS A 12 10.81 -4.12 0.97
N ALA A 13 11.30 -4.96 1.88
CA ALA A 13 10.67 -5.14 3.20
C ALA A 13 10.92 -3.96 4.15
N PHE A 14 10.11 -3.85 5.21
CA PHE A 14 10.34 -2.92 6.33
C PHE A 14 11.45 -3.42 7.29
N ASP A 15 12.63 -3.71 6.77
CA ASP A 15 13.78 -4.21 7.55
C ASP A 15 14.83 -3.12 7.88
N GLY A 16 14.45 -1.84 7.66
CA GLY A 16 15.30 -0.68 7.85
C GLY A 16 16.12 -0.28 6.63
N LYS A 17 16.08 -1.04 5.52
CA LYS A 17 16.81 -0.73 4.28
C LYS A 17 15.98 -0.03 3.22
N PHE A 18 14.71 0.27 3.49
CA PHE A 18 13.81 0.90 2.52
C PHE A 18 14.32 2.27 2.04
N ALA A 19 15.01 3.03 2.90
CA ALA A 19 15.58 4.32 2.51
C ALA A 19 16.76 4.18 1.53
N ASP A 20 17.61 3.18 1.73
CA ASP A 20 18.70 2.88 0.80
C ASP A 20 18.16 2.32 -0.52
N PHE A 21 17.16 1.43 -0.46
CA PHE A 21 16.44 0.98 -1.64
C PHE A 21 15.86 2.16 -2.43
N ALA A 22 15.14 3.06 -1.75
CA ALA A 22 14.51 4.22 -2.38
C ALA A 22 15.53 5.10 -3.12
N ARG A 23 16.73 5.30 -2.57
CA ARG A 23 17.77 6.14 -3.17
C ARG A 23 18.59 5.46 -4.28
N THR A 24 18.75 4.14 -4.21
CA THR A 24 19.76 3.46 -5.04
C THR A 24 19.17 2.53 -6.10
N SER A 25 17.95 2.02 -5.87
CA SER A 25 17.41 0.88 -6.60
C SER A 25 15.98 1.07 -7.10
N ALA A 26 15.20 1.97 -6.47
CA ALA A 26 13.78 2.17 -6.76
C ALA A 26 13.52 2.47 -8.25
N ASP A 27 14.22 3.44 -8.84
CA ASP A 27 14.01 3.83 -10.24
C ASP A 27 14.18 2.65 -11.21
N ARG A 28 15.25 1.87 -11.03
CA ARG A 28 15.51 0.68 -11.86
C ARG A 28 14.42 -0.38 -11.66
N PHE A 29 13.99 -0.58 -10.42
CA PHE A 29 12.94 -1.54 -10.08
C PHE A 29 11.60 -1.12 -10.72
N HIS A 30 11.17 0.14 -10.53
CA HIS A 30 9.93 0.66 -11.11
C HIS A 30 9.93 0.61 -12.62
N LYS A 31 11.06 0.97 -13.25
CA LYS A 31 11.20 0.82 -14.70
C LYS A 31 11.03 -0.63 -15.15
N SER A 32 11.64 -1.58 -14.45
CA SER A 32 11.52 -3.00 -14.80
C SER A 32 10.07 -3.50 -14.67
N VAL A 33 9.31 -2.99 -13.69
CA VAL A 33 7.89 -3.31 -13.55
C VAL A 33 7.05 -2.66 -14.66
N GLN A 34 7.30 -1.40 -15.02
CA GLN A 34 6.63 -0.76 -16.15
C GLN A 34 6.90 -1.52 -17.46
N ASP A 35 8.16 -1.87 -17.73
CA ASP A 35 8.54 -2.63 -18.93
C ASP A 35 7.81 -3.99 -18.98
N ALA A 36 7.65 -4.67 -17.82
CA ALA A 36 6.88 -5.91 -17.73
C ALA A 36 5.36 -5.70 -17.92
N SER A 37 4.80 -4.62 -17.36
CA SER A 37 3.40 -4.22 -17.57
C SER A 37 3.12 -4.00 -19.06
N ASP A 38 4.01 -3.28 -19.74
CA ASP A 38 3.92 -3.00 -21.18
C ASP A 38 4.02 -4.28 -22.01
N GLN A 39 5.02 -5.12 -21.72
CA GLN A 39 5.27 -6.36 -22.44
C GLN A 39 4.08 -7.34 -22.37
N HIS A 40 3.40 -7.39 -21.22
CA HIS A 40 2.33 -8.36 -20.99
C HIS A 40 0.92 -7.78 -21.14
N GLY A 41 0.77 -6.46 -21.29
CA GLY A 41 -0.54 -5.81 -21.37
C GLY A 41 -1.36 -5.94 -20.09
N VAL A 42 -0.69 -5.99 -18.93
CA VAL A 42 -1.29 -6.20 -17.61
C VAL A 42 -1.06 -4.98 -16.73
N ALA A 43 -2.10 -4.50 -16.06
CA ALA A 43 -1.94 -3.46 -15.04
C ALA A 43 -1.41 -4.06 -13.74
N VAL A 44 -0.40 -3.42 -13.16
CA VAL A 44 0.25 -3.85 -11.92
C VAL A 44 0.10 -2.79 -10.84
N ILE A 45 -0.42 -3.20 -9.68
CA ILE A 45 -0.54 -2.35 -8.50
C ILE A 45 0.38 -2.91 -7.41
N LEU A 46 1.30 -2.11 -6.87
CA LEU A 46 2.28 -2.59 -5.89
C LEU A 46 2.75 -1.53 -4.90
N GLY A 47 3.13 -1.97 -3.69
CA GLY A 47 3.77 -1.11 -2.69
C GLY A 47 5.28 -1.03 -2.84
N SER A 48 5.80 0.18 -2.74
CA SER A 48 7.22 0.50 -2.83
C SER A 48 7.56 1.69 -1.93
N PHE A 49 8.81 2.11 -1.99
CA PHE A 49 9.32 3.32 -1.34
C PHE A 49 9.95 4.26 -2.37
N THR A 50 9.83 5.57 -2.14
CA THR A 50 10.42 6.62 -2.99
C THR A 50 11.13 7.68 -2.14
N PRO A 51 12.20 8.32 -2.64
CA PRO A 51 12.81 9.45 -1.94
C PRO A 51 11.80 10.59 -1.76
N SER A 52 11.79 11.23 -0.59
CA SER A 52 11.08 12.51 -0.45
C SER A 52 11.84 13.62 -1.17
N ALA A 53 11.12 14.54 -1.81
CA ALA A 53 11.72 15.69 -2.48
C ALA A 53 12.22 16.77 -1.50
N SER A 54 11.72 16.78 -0.26
CA SER A 54 11.94 17.85 0.71
C SER A 54 12.38 17.37 2.09
N ASP A 55 12.60 16.07 2.26
CA ASP A 55 12.91 15.45 3.55
C ASP A 55 13.95 14.34 3.34
N GLU A 56 14.81 14.10 4.32
CA GLU A 56 15.77 12.99 4.28
C GLU A 56 15.10 11.62 4.47
N ARG A 57 13.86 11.63 4.97
CA ARG A 57 12.96 10.47 5.05
C ARG A 57 12.46 10.04 3.67
N THR A 58 11.78 8.90 3.65
CA THR A 58 11.27 8.25 2.44
C THR A 58 9.74 8.33 2.41
N ALA A 59 9.09 8.18 1.26
CA ALA A 59 7.64 7.98 1.20
C ALA A 59 7.31 6.49 1.05
N ASN A 60 6.20 6.07 1.66
CA ASN A 60 5.61 4.74 1.46
C ASN A 60 4.56 4.88 0.34
N THR A 61 4.90 4.37 -0.85
CA THR A 61 4.23 4.72 -2.10
C THR A 61 3.59 3.49 -2.75
N LEU A 62 2.31 3.59 -3.05
CA LEU A 62 1.57 2.64 -3.88
C LEU A 62 1.66 3.11 -5.33
N PHE A 63 2.17 2.25 -6.20
CA PHE A 63 2.27 2.49 -7.64
C PHE A 63 1.19 1.73 -8.41
N VAL A 64 0.68 2.37 -9.47
CA VAL A 64 -0.19 1.77 -10.48
C VAL A 64 0.48 1.90 -11.84
N PHE A 65 1.07 0.81 -12.31
CA PHE A 65 1.67 0.68 -13.65
C PHE A 65 0.60 0.22 -14.63
N ARG A 66 0.49 0.93 -15.76
CA ARG A 66 -0.51 0.66 -16.80
C ARG A 66 0.19 0.56 -18.16
N PRO A 67 -0.19 -0.39 -19.02
CA PRO A 67 0.47 -0.57 -20.31
C PRO A 67 0.45 0.70 -21.16
N GLY A 68 1.63 1.16 -21.59
CA GLY A 68 1.82 2.34 -22.44
C GLY A 68 1.48 3.68 -21.78
N GLN A 69 1.42 3.73 -20.45
CA GLN A 69 1.10 4.95 -19.69
C GLN A 69 2.06 5.15 -18.54
N ASP A 70 2.27 6.41 -18.16
CA ASP A 70 3.08 6.72 -16.98
C ASP A 70 2.45 6.18 -15.68
N PRO A 71 3.28 5.75 -14.72
CA PRO A 71 2.80 5.27 -13.43
C PRO A 71 2.04 6.35 -12.66
N VAL A 72 0.95 5.96 -12.02
CA VAL A 72 0.27 6.81 -11.03
C VAL A 72 0.68 6.35 -9.63
N THR A 73 0.97 7.31 -8.75
CA THR A 73 1.43 7.05 -7.39
C THR A 73 0.49 7.61 -6.33
N TYR A 74 0.47 6.94 -5.18
CA TYR A 74 -0.18 7.38 -3.97
C TYR A 74 0.78 7.21 -2.79
N ASP A 75 1.08 8.30 -2.10
CA ASP A 75 1.87 8.25 -0.86
C ASP A 75 0.94 8.10 0.34
N LYS A 76 1.27 7.15 1.23
CA LYS A 76 0.49 6.82 2.42
C LYS A 76 0.21 8.06 3.25
N ILE A 77 -1.08 8.37 3.45
CA ILE A 77 -1.51 9.55 4.21
C ILE A 77 -1.43 9.26 5.71
N HIS A 78 -2.01 8.13 6.15
CA HIS A 78 -2.08 7.81 7.57
C HIS A 78 -0.94 6.87 7.96
N LEU A 79 0.10 7.44 8.58
CA LEU A 79 1.26 6.68 9.06
C LEU A 79 0.92 5.89 10.34
N PHE A 80 1.47 4.69 10.45
CA PHE A 80 1.29 3.83 11.62
C PHE A 80 2.17 4.29 12.79
N ASP A 81 1.66 5.25 13.55
CA ASP A 81 2.26 5.75 14.78
C ASP A 81 1.48 5.26 16.01
N ALA A 82 1.52 3.95 16.24
CA ALA A 82 0.75 3.31 17.31
C ALA A 82 1.52 2.16 17.97
N PHE A 83 1.08 1.80 19.19
CA PHE A 83 1.59 0.65 19.94
C PHE A 83 3.12 0.68 20.17
N GLY A 84 3.71 1.87 20.27
CA GLY A 84 5.15 2.05 20.46
C GLY A 84 5.98 2.05 19.17
N PHE A 85 5.36 1.75 18.02
CA PHE A 85 5.96 1.93 16.70
C PHE A 85 5.67 3.34 16.17
N LYS A 86 6.63 3.92 15.42
CA LYS A 86 6.48 5.22 14.78
C LYS A 86 7.01 5.16 13.35
N GLU A 87 6.12 4.85 12.41
CA GLU A 87 6.43 4.86 10.97
C GLU A 87 6.93 6.25 10.53
N SER A 88 6.39 7.31 11.13
CA SER A 88 6.78 8.69 10.86
C SER A 88 8.26 9.03 11.12
N LYS A 89 9.00 8.19 11.86
CA LYS A 89 10.46 8.38 12.02
C LYS A 89 11.21 8.23 10.70
N GLY A 90 10.76 7.33 9.82
CA GLY A 90 11.42 7.04 8.55
C GLY A 90 10.59 7.42 7.33
N ILE A 91 9.29 7.65 7.50
CA ILE A 91 8.35 7.91 6.42
C ILE A 91 7.75 9.31 6.52
N VAL A 92 7.66 10.00 5.37
CA VAL A 92 6.92 11.26 5.22
C VAL A 92 5.47 10.95 4.87
N PRO A 93 4.47 11.59 5.52
CA PRO A 93 3.07 11.39 5.16
C PRO A 93 2.75 12.03 3.81
N GLY A 94 1.97 11.33 3.00
CA GLY A 94 1.25 11.92 1.88
C GLY A 94 0.12 12.83 2.36
N SER A 95 -0.49 13.56 1.42
CA SER A 95 -1.58 14.52 1.73
C SER A 95 -2.77 14.43 0.78
N THR A 96 -2.66 13.68 -0.31
CA THR A 96 -3.61 13.75 -1.42
C THR A 96 -4.21 12.38 -1.69
N PRO A 97 -5.54 12.20 -1.55
CA PRO A 97 -6.25 11.03 -2.04
C PRO A 97 -6.08 10.90 -3.55
N VAL A 98 -5.84 9.68 -4.05
CA VAL A 98 -5.63 9.44 -5.48
C VAL A 98 -6.57 8.36 -5.97
N SER A 99 -7.17 8.60 -7.14
CA SER A 99 -7.85 7.58 -7.93
C SER A 99 -7.39 7.62 -9.38
N VAL A 100 -7.48 6.48 -10.06
CA VAL A 100 -6.96 6.30 -11.42
C VAL A 100 -7.86 5.36 -12.21
N ASP A 101 -8.06 5.65 -13.51
CA ASP A 101 -8.72 4.70 -14.41
C ASP A 101 -7.78 3.53 -14.71
N VAL A 102 -8.27 2.32 -14.44
CA VAL A 102 -7.60 1.06 -14.75
C VAL A 102 -8.50 0.21 -15.64
N GLY A 103 -8.52 0.55 -16.93
CA GLY A 103 -9.28 -0.20 -17.93
C GLY A 103 -10.79 0.04 -17.79
N GLY A 104 -11.20 1.30 -17.68
CA GLY A 104 -12.61 1.71 -17.58
C GLY A 104 -13.21 1.57 -16.18
N THR A 105 -12.38 1.41 -15.15
CA THR A 105 -12.82 1.33 -13.75
C THR A 105 -12.02 2.35 -12.96
N GLN A 106 -12.70 3.27 -12.29
CA GLN A 106 -12.07 4.24 -11.41
C GLN A 106 -11.65 3.54 -10.11
N VAL A 107 -10.34 3.43 -9.88
CA VAL A 107 -9.75 2.74 -8.74
C VAL A 107 -9.16 3.74 -7.76
N GLY A 108 -9.66 3.77 -6.53
CA GLY A 108 -9.08 4.52 -5.41
C GLY A 108 -7.95 3.75 -4.74
N LEU A 109 -6.98 4.47 -4.17
CA LEU A 109 -5.74 3.91 -3.64
C LEU A 109 -5.61 4.17 -2.13
N ALA A 110 -5.23 3.14 -1.37
CA ALA A 110 -4.98 3.25 0.07
C ALA A 110 -3.94 2.20 0.54
N ILE A 111 -3.25 2.50 1.63
CA ILE A 111 -2.18 1.66 2.19
C ILE A 111 -2.46 1.36 3.67
N CYS A 112 -2.65 0.07 3.98
CA CYS A 112 -2.60 -0.53 5.32
C CYS A 112 -3.39 0.23 6.40
N TYR A 113 -2.70 1.10 7.14
CA TYR A 113 -3.26 1.83 8.28
C TYR A 113 -4.37 2.80 7.88
N ASP A 114 -4.39 3.23 6.62
CA ASP A 114 -5.51 3.97 6.01
C ASP A 114 -6.86 3.29 6.24
N LEU A 115 -6.91 1.95 6.34
CA LEU A 115 -8.14 1.20 6.65
C LEU A 115 -8.86 1.69 7.90
N ARG A 116 -8.17 2.34 8.84
CA ARG A 116 -8.78 2.85 10.07
C ARG A 116 -9.48 4.21 9.90
N PHE A 117 -9.35 4.84 8.74
CA PHE A 117 -9.80 6.22 8.47
C PHE A 117 -10.90 6.22 7.39
N PRO A 118 -12.19 6.13 7.78
CA PRO A 118 -13.30 6.06 6.82
C PRO A 118 -13.42 7.30 5.92
N GLU A 119 -12.92 8.45 6.35
CA GLU A 119 -12.95 9.71 5.61
C GLU A 119 -12.20 9.60 4.28
N LEU A 120 -11.09 8.85 4.22
CA LEU A 120 -10.37 8.62 2.97
C LEU A 120 -11.23 7.84 1.97
N PHE A 121 -11.90 6.78 2.42
CA PHE A 121 -12.69 5.90 1.55
C PHE A 121 -13.95 6.61 1.04
N THR A 122 -14.64 7.34 1.91
CA THR A 122 -15.78 8.16 1.49
C THR A 122 -15.36 9.28 0.53
N ARG A 123 -14.18 9.88 0.72
CA ARG A 123 -13.62 10.85 -0.23
C ARG A 123 -13.32 10.20 -1.59
N LEU A 124 -12.65 9.05 -1.62
CA LEU A 124 -12.35 8.33 -2.86
C LEU A 124 -13.63 7.98 -3.63
N ALA A 125 -14.69 7.54 -2.94
CA ALA A 125 -15.99 7.27 -3.55
C ALA A 125 -16.66 8.52 -4.14
N ARG A 126 -16.61 9.66 -3.42
CA ARG A 126 -17.09 10.96 -3.94
C ARG A 126 -16.32 11.40 -5.19
N ASP A 127 -15.04 11.07 -5.26
CA ASP A 127 -14.19 11.32 -6.42
C ASP A 127 -14.40 10.27 -7.55
N GLY A 128 -15.38 9.37 -7.40
CA GLY A 128 -15.84 8.44 -8.42
C GLY A 128 -15.27 7.02 -8.33
N ALA A 129 -14.48 6.70 -7.29
CA ALA A 129 -13.90 5.37 -7.15
C ALA A 129 -14.98 4.28 -6.96
N GLN A 130 -15.06 3.35 -7.90
CA GLN A 130 -15.96 2.18 -7.85
C GLN A 130 -15.33 1.02 -7.08
N VAL A 131 -14.00 0.98 -7.09
CA VAL A 131 -13.16 0.00 -6.37
C VAL A 131 -12.10 0.77 -5.60
N VAL A 132 -11.82 0.39 -4.36
CA VAL A 132 -10.67 0.86 -3.60
C VAL A 132 -9.72 -0.31 -3.38
N VAL A 133 -8.49 -0.17 -3.87
CA VAL A 133 -7.42 -1.14 -3.62
C VAL A 133 -6.69 -0.73 -2.35
N VAL A 134 -6.55 -1.70 -1.44
CA VAL A 134 -5.81 -1.57 -0.20
C VAL A 134 -4.66 -2.56 -0.21
N ILE A 135 -3.43 -2.07 -0.21
CA ILE A 135 -2.25 -2.93 -0.04
C ILE A 135 -1.76 -2.81 1.41
N ALA A 136 -1.28 -3.90 2.01
CA ALA A 136 -0.91 -3.86 3.41
C ALA A 136 0.23 -4.79 3.82
N SER A 137 0.98 -4.35 4.82
CA SER A 137 1.84 -5.11 5.71
C SER A 137 1.15 -5.15 7.07
N TRP A 138 0.01 -5.85 7.13
CA TRP A 138 -0.81 -5.90 8.33
C TRP A 138 -0.21 -6.88 9.34
N GLY A 139 0.08 -6.38 10.55
CA GLY A 139 0.67 -7.19 11.62
C GLY A 139 -0.18 -8.39 12.01
N ASP A 140 0.49 -9.47 12.43
CA ASP A 140 -0.13 -10.65 13.01
C ASP A 140 -0.41 -10.47 14.52
N GLY A 141 -1.04 -11.49 15.11
CA GLY A 141 -1.36 -11.53 16.53
C GLY A 141 -2.86 -11.59 16.83
N PRO A 142 -3.22 -11.73 18.12
CA PRO A 142 -4.60 -11.94 18.54
C PRO A 142 -5.55 -10.86 18.01
N GLY A 143 -6.64 -11.29 17.37
CA GLY A 143 -7.67 -10.39 16.85
C GLY A 143 -7.31 -9.58 15.60
N LYS A 144 -6.05 -9.57 15.14
CA LYS A 144 -5.64 -8.77 13.96
C LYS A 144 -6.32 -9.19 12.67
N ALA A 145 -6.47 -10.50 12.44
CA ALA A 145 -7.19 -11.02 11.28
C ALA A 145 -8.68 -10.62 11.30
N ARG A 146 -9.32 -10.65 12.49
CA ARG A 146 -10.71 -10.20 12.67
C ARG A 146 -10.84 -8.68 12.45
N GLN A 147 -9.89 -7.89 12.94
CA GLN A 147 -9.87 -6.45 12.68
C GLN A 147 -9.70 -6.15 11.19
N TRP A 148 -8.84 -6.88 10.49
CA TRP A 148 -8.65 -6.75 9.05
C TRP A 148 -9.94 -7.02 8.28
N ASP A 149 -10.61 -8.15 8.53
CA ASP A 149 -11.90 -8.48 7.91
C ASP A 149 -12.97 -7.43 8.23
N LEU A 150 -13.09 -7.03 9.49
CA LEU A 150 -14.07 -6.04 9.92
C LEU A 150 -13.85 -4.68 9.23
N LEU A 151 -12.61 -4.18 9.25
CA LEU A 151 -12.30 -2.86 8.69
C LEU A 151 -12.48 -2.83 7.18
N THR A 152 -12.03 -3.86 6.44
CA THR A 152 -12.20 -3.92 4.98
C THR A 152 -13.68 -3.91 4.59
N ARG A 153 -14.52 -4.67 5.29
CA ARG A 153 -15.98 -4.69 5.08
C ARG A 153 -16.63 -3.36 5.46
N ALA A 154 -16.21 -2.76 6.57
CA ALA A 154 -16.71 -1.45 6.98
C ALA A 154 -16.36 -0.39 5.94
N ARG A 155 -15.15 -0.39 5.38
CA ARG A 155 -14.75 0.55 4.33
C ARG A 155 -15.54 0.38 3.03
N ALA A 156 -15.87 -0.86 2.65
CA ALA A 156 -16.76 -1.12 1.53
C ALA A 156 -18.18 -0.58 1.78
N LEU A 157 -18.69 -0.75 3.00
CA LEU A 157 -20.00 -0.22 3.41
C LEU A 157 -20.01 1.32 3.43
N ASP A 158 -19.01 1.96 4.04
CA ASP A 158 -18.94 3.42 4.19
C ASP A 158 -18.85 4.13 2.83
N SER A 159 -18.10 3.56 1.90
CA SER A 159 -17.85 4.13 0.57
C SER A 159 -18.89 3.75 -0.47
N THR A 160 -19.69 2.71 -0.23
CA THR A 160 -20.54 2.09 -1.26
C THR A 160 -19.73 1.61 -2.48
N SER A 161 -18.46 1.29 -2.27
CA SER A 161 -17.51 0.81 -3.28
C SER A 161 -17.02 -0.60 -2.94
N TYR A 162 -16.48 -1.33 -3.92
CA TYR A 162 -15.80 -2.59 -3.64
C TYR A 162 -14.43 -2.33 -3.01
N VAL A 163 -14.02 -3.14 -2.03
CA VAL A 163 -12.67 -3.08 -1.45
C VAL A 163 -11.90 -4.35 -1.82
N VAL A 164 -10.74 -4.17 -2.47
CA VAL A 164 -9.79 -5.25 -2.77
C VAL A 164 -8.59 -5.09 -1.87
N ALA A 165 -8.46 -5.94 -0.86
CA ALA A 165 -7.43 -5.84 0.16
C ALA A 165 -6.37 -6.94 0.02
N CYS A 166 -5.11 -6.56 -0.16
CA CYS A 166 -3.96 -7.45 -0.37
C CYS A 166 -2.94 -7.27 0.75
N GLY A 167 -2.79 -8.28 1.61
CA GLY A 167 -1.84 -8.28 2.73
C GLY A 167 -0.56 -9.06 2.42
N GLN A 168 0.56 -8.72 3.07
CA GLN A 168 1.77 -9.53 3.06
C GLN A 168 1.48 -10.93 3.63
N ALA A 169 2.12 -11.95 3.05
CA ALA A 169 2.10 -13.28 3.62
C ALA A 169 2.89 -13.30 4.94
N VAL A 170 2.44 -14.12 5.89
CA VAL A 170 3.16 -14.36 7.14
C VAL A 170 4.54 -14.94 6.82
N ARG A 171 5.59 -14.42 7.45
CA ARG A 171 6.89 -15.08 7.44
C ARG A 171 6.77 -16.36 8.28
N ASP A 172 6.81 -17.51 7.63
CA ASP A 172 6.77 -18.79 8.34
C ASP A 172 8.07 -18.95 9.16
N LEU A 173 7.95 -18.89 10.49
CA LEU A 173 9.07 -18.88 11.44
C LEU A 173 9.78 -20.24 11.58
N ALA A 174 9.36 -21.26 10.82
CA ALA A 174 10.02 -22.56 10.77
C ALA A 174 11.51 -22.49 10.35
N HIS A 175 11.96 -21.36 9.77
CA HIS A 175 13.35 -21.10 9.40
C HIS A 175 13.97 -19.88 10.12
N GLY A 176 13.62 -19.65 11.40
CA GLY A 176 14.45 -18.87 12.32
C GLY A 176 14.63 -17.36 12.06
N GLY A 177 13.87 -16.76 11.14
CA GLY A 177 13.93 -15.33 10.84
C GLY A 177 12.81 -14.57 11.53
N GLY A 178 13.12 -13.86 12.62
CA GLY A 178 12.17 -13.07 13.43
C GLY A 178 11.08 -12.36 12.61
N GLY A 179 9.84 -12.50 13.07
CA GLY A 179 8.67 -11.90 12.45
C GLY A 179 8.80 -10.38 12.37
N THR A 180 8.04 -9.77 11.47
CA THR A 180 7.89 -8.31 11.48
C THR A 180 7.32 -7.92 12.84
N GLN A 181 8.09 -7.15 13.62
CA GLN A 181 7.68 -6.65 14.93
C GLN A 181 6.61 -5.56 14.76
N ALA A 182 5.44 -5.91 14.23
CA ALA A 182 4.24 -5.19 14.58
C ALA A 182 3.90 -5.63 16.01
N PRO A 183 3.81 -4.71 16.99
CA PRO A 183 3.51 -5.09 18.36
C PRO A 183 2.16 -5.82 18.42
N PRO A 184 2.03 -6.89 19.24
CA PRO A 184 0.75 -7.51 19.49
C PRO A 184 -0.19 -6.43 20.04
N GLY A 185 -1.26 -6.13 19.30
CA GLY A 185 -2.28 -5.20 19.76
C GLY A 185 -2.94 -5.79 21.00
N GLY A 186 -2.77 -5.14 22.15
CA GLY A 186 -3.50 -5.47 23.37
C GLY A 186 -5.00 -5.39 23.14
N GLY A 187 -5.74 -6.33 23.73
CA GLY A 187 -7.20 -6.33 23.80
C GLY A 187 -7.76 -5.29 24.75
#